data_AF-A0A1T5DE60-F1
#
_entry.id   AF-A0A1T5DE60-F1
#
_cell.length_a   1.000
_cell.length_b   1.000
_cell.length_c   1.000
_cell.angle_alpha   90.00
_cell.angle_beta   90.00
_cell.angle_gamma   90.00
#
_symmetry.space_group_name_H-M   'P 1'
#
loop_
_entity.id
_entity.type
_entity.pdbx_description
1 polymer ?
#
loop_
_entity_poly.entity_id
_entity_poly.type
_entity_poly.pdbx_seq_one_letter_code
_entity_poly.pdbx_strand_id
1 'polypeptide(L)'
;MSKWHCNNCKGKRNHKELFEKKLRGDDEGYVWIEKYIVIECLGCENISFLKIFGDITMYEINHDGHQEFYFDETIFPYYLDRGDEMKYSHHLPDSIKIIYKETISAFKADSYILTAGGLRAIIEATCNHLKIKKDNLEKRIDTLYKKGHLTLSESKRVHSIRFLGNDALHEIAMPKKEHLYLLLEIINHLLANLFINDKIIKGKVDTIIDTYEDFIVLIKNLISKELVSKELKLDDLLGKSKRLIDKSKIAEFEKILEKDAVENKYDFINLTKDKNYKILKVPELSFNW
;
A
#
# COMPACT_ATOMS: atom_id res chain seq x y z
N MET A 1 24.18 -26.77 0.18
CA MET A 1 23.03 -26.01 -0.36
C MET A 1 23.16 -24.58 0.13
N SER A 2 23.24 -23.64 -0.80
CA SER A 2 23.42 -22.23 -0.51
C SER A 2 22.06 -21.54 -0.25
N LYS A 3 22.07 -20.48 0.56
CA LYS A 3 20.87 -19.77 1.00
C LYS A 3 20.93 -18.30 0.57
N TRP A 4 20.06 -17.92 -0.36
CA TRP A 4 19.93 -16.56 -0.87
C TRP A 4 18.52 -16.00 -0.65
N HIS A 5 18.34 -14.70 -0.84
CA HIS A 5 17.01 -14.08 -0.77
C HIS A 5 16.14 -14.53 -1.94
N CYS A 6 14.91 -14.96 -1.65
CA CYS A 6 13.90 -15.24 -2.68
C CYS A 6 12.92 -14.05 -2.78
N ASN A 7 12.85 -13.44 -3.97
CA ASN A 7 12.01 -12.27 -4.25
C ASN A 7 10.50 -12.53 -4.11
N ASN A 8 10.09 -13.79 -4.27
CA ASN A 8 8.70 -14.20 -4.09
C ASN A 8 8.39 -14.57 -2.63
N CYS A 9 9.26 -15.36 -1.98
CA CYS A 9 9.06 -15.78 -0.58
C CYS A 9 9.40 -14.70 0.47
N LYS A 10 10.08 -13.62 0.07
CA LYS A 10 10.55 -12.52 0.94
C LYS A 10 11.44 -13.00 2.09
N GLY A 11 12.60 -13.55 1.77
CA GLY A 11 13.61 -13.92 2.76
C GLY A 11 14.61 -14.98 2.29
N LYS A 12 15.57 -15.33 3.15
CA LYS A 12 16.58 -16.36 2.86
C LYS A 12 15.90 -17.74 2.69
N ARG A 13 16.15 -18.39 1.55
CA ARG A 13 15.63 -19.72 1.19
C ARG A 13 16.74 -20.56 0.57
N ASN A 14 16.57 -21.88 0.60
CA ASN A 14 17.46 -22.78 -0.14
C ASN A 14 17.20 -22.59 -1.64
N HIS A 15 18.27 -22.49 -2.43
CA HIS A 15 18.18 -22.47 -3.88
C HIS A 15 19.04 -23.57 -4.48
N LYS A 16 18.66 -24.00 -5.68
CA LYS A 16 19.53 -24.78 -6.57
C LYS A 16 20.10 -23.85 -7.65
N GLU A 17 21.31 -24.14 -8.08
CA GLU A 17 21.94 -23.48 -9.22
C GLU A 17 21.49 -24.19 -10.49
N LEU A 18 20.96 -23.43 -11.45
CA LEU A 18 20.55 -23.94 -12.77
C LEU A 18 21.67 -23.82 -13.79
N PHE A 19 22.47 -22.76 -13.69
CA PHE A 19 23.57 -22.46 -14.59
C PHE A 19 24.58 -21.53 -13.89
N GLU A 20 25.88 -21.74 -14.11
CA GLU A 20 26.97 -20.85 -13.67
C GLU A 20 27.87 -20.52 -14.87
N LYS A 21 28.22 -19.23 -15.02
CA LYS A 21 29.34 -18.77 -15.83
C LYS A 21 30.35 -18.07 -14.93
N LYS A 22 31.57 -18.58 -14.90
CA LYS A 22 32.70 -17.99 -14.18
C LYS A 22 33.62 -17.24 -15.15
N LEU A 23 34.02 -16.04 -14.75
CA LEU A 23 35.05 -15.22 -15.38
C LEU A 23 36.18 -15.00 -14.37
N ARG A 24 37.39 -14.79 -14.91
CA ARG A 24 38.57 -14.41 -14.15
C ARG A 24 39.37 -13.44 -15.01
N GLY A 25 39.89 -12.39 -14.41
CA GLY A 25 40.81 -11.46 -15.05
C GLY A 25 42.01 -11.16 -14.18
N ASP A 26 42.98 -10.51 -14.81
CA ASP A 26 44.20 -9.98 -14.21
C ASP A 26 44.49 -8.66 -14.92
N ASP A 27 44.17 -7.56 -14.26
CA ASP A 27 44.36 -6.21 -14.78
C ASP A 27 45.61 -5.61 -14.12
N GLU A 28 46.77 -5.79 -14.76
CA GLU A 28 48.07 -5.29 -14.28
C GLU A 28 48.46 -5.79 -12.87
N GLY A 29 48.19 -7.06 -12.57
CA GLY A 29 48.43 -7.68 -11.27
C GLY A 29 47.22 -7.62 -10.33
N TYR A 30 46.15 -6.92 -10.72
CA TYR A 30 44.89 -6.91 -10.00
C TYR A 30 44.01 -8.08 -10.45
N VAL A 31 44.07 -9.18 -9.70
CA VAL A 31 43.32 -10.40 -10.01
C VAL A 31 41.90 -10.31 -9.45
N TRP A 32 40.93 -10.64 -10.29
CA TRP A 32 39.51 -10.68 -9.92
C TRP A 32 38.80 -11.91 -10.47
N ILE A 33 37.67 -12.23 -9.85
CA ILE A 33 36.77 -13.32 -10.19
C ILE A 33 35.33 -12.79 -10.21
N GLU A 34 34.60 -13.16 -11.25
CA GLU A 34 33.16 -12.95 -11.32
C GLU A 34 32.45 -14.27 -11.59
N LYS A 35 31.30 -14.46 -10.95
CA LYS A 35 30.38 -15.55 -11.25
C LYS A 35 28.99 -15.00 -11.55
N TYR A 36 28.37 -15.55 -12.57
CA TYR A 36 27.01 -15.26 -12.98
C TYR A 36 26.20 -16.54 -12.91
N ILE A 37 25.21 -16.57 -12.02
CA ILE A 37 24.50 -17.79 -11.65
C ILE A 37 23.00 -17.57 -11.81
N VAL A 38 22.33 -18.48 -12.51
CA VAL A 38 20.86 -18.56 -12.49
C VAL A 38 20.48 -19.46 -11.32
N ILE A 39 19.72 -18.93 -10.36
CA ILE A 39 19.30 -19.65 -9.16
C ILE A 39 17.78 -19.85 -9.13
N GLU A 40 17.32 -20.98 -8.64
CA GLU A 40 15.90 -21.30 -8.47
C GLU A 40 15.60 -21.62 -7.01
N CYS A 41 14.60 -20.93 -6.44
CA CYS A 41 14.17 -21.14 -5.07
C CYS A 41 13.48 -22.50 -4.91
N LEU A 42 13.96 -23.34 -4.00
CA LEU A 42 13.41 -24.67 -3.76
C LEU A 42 12.07 -24.68 -3.01
N GLY A 43 11.55 -23.51 -2.62
CA GLY A 43 10.26 -23.39 -1.93
C GLY A 43 9.11 -22.87 -2.80
N CYS A 44 9.40 -22.11 -3.85
CA CYS A 44 8.36 -21.51 -4.70
C CYS A 44 8.74 -21.46 -6.18
N GLU A 45 9.85 -22.10 -6.57
CA GLU A 45 10.34 -22.21 -7.95
C GLU A 45 10.68 -20.86 -8.61
N ASN A 46 10.71 -19.76 -7.85
CA ASN A 46 11.09 -18.45 -8.36
C ASN A 46 12.55 -18.45 -8.84
N ILE A 47 12.76 -18.03 -10.09
CA ILE A 47 14.07 -17.88 -10.71
C ILE A 47 14.60 -16.46 -10.47
N SER A 48 15.87 -16.35 -10.09
CA SER A 48 16.61 -15.09 -9.93
C SER A 48 18.01 -15.23 -10.54
N PHE A 49 18.68 -14.10 -10.74
CA PHE A 49 20.06 -14.06 -11.22
C PHE A 49 20.99 -13.55 -10.11
N LEU A 50 22.06 -14.28 -9.84
CA LEU A 50 23.05 -13.98 -8.80
C LEU A 50 24.39 -13.64 -9.46
N LYS A 51 24.93 -12.47 -9.14
CA LYS A 51 26.31 -12.08 -9.45
C LYS A 51 27.14 -12.22 -8.17
N ILE A 52 28.27 -12.91 -8.25
CA ILE A 52 29.28 -12.94 -7.19
C ILE A 52 30.55 -12.28 -7.72
N PHE A 53 31.10 -11.33 -6.99
CA PHE A 53 32.35 -10.64 -7.31
C PHE A 53 33.37 -10.83 -6.18
N GLY A 54 34.65 -10.98 -6.54
CA GLY A 54 35.74 -10.98 -5.58
C GLY A 54 37.04 -10.54 -6.24
N ASP A 55 37.90 -9.88 -5.47
CA ASP A 55 39.23 -9.46 -5.91
C ASP A 55 40.28 -9.74 -4.82
N ILE A 56 41.55 -9.51 -5.16
CA ILE A 56 42.70 -9.76 -4.26
C ILE A 56 42.72 -8.92 -2.98
N THR A 57 41.94 -7.84 -2.91
CA THR A 57 41.84 -6.93 -1.76
C THR A 57 40.69 -7.30 -0.82
N MET A 58 39.77 -8.16 -1.24
CA MET A 58 38.60 -8.58 -0.46
C MET A 58 38.94 -9.72 0.50
N TYR A 59 39.76 -9.43 1.50
CA TYR A 59 40.07 -10.35 2.60
C TYR A 59 40.12 -9.65 3.95
N GLU A 60 39.86 -10.41 5.01
CA GLU A 60 40.11 -10.01 6.39
C GLU A 60 41.19 -10.91 7.00
N ILE A 61 41.87 -10.45 8.05
CA ILE A 61 42.83 -11.28 8.80
C ILE A 61 42.08 -11.85 10.00
N ASN A 62 41.98 -13.18 10.05
CA ASN A 62 41.32 -13.85 11.17
C ASN A 62 42.21 -13.84 12.44
N HIS A 63 41.66 -14.33 13.56
CA HIS A 63 42.38 -14.35 14.85
C HIS A 63 43.70 -15.13 14.83
N ASP A 64 43.87 -16.05 13.88
CA ASP A 64 45.07 -16.88 13.71
C ASP A 64 46.09 -16.26 12.75
N GLY A 65 45.83 -15.04 12.23
CA GLY A 65 46.71 -14.33 11.31
C GLY A 65 46.61 -14.76 9.85
N HIS A 66 45.60 -15.56 9.49
CA HIS A 66 45.37 -16.02 8.13
C HIS A 66 44.39 -15.10 7.37
N GLN A 67 44.60 -14.99 6.06
CA GLN A 67 43.70 -14.26 5.17
C GLN A 67 42.42 -15.07 4.91
N GLU A 68 41.27 -14.47 5.18
CA GLU A 68 39.94 -15.01 4.89
C GLU A 68 39.27 -14.11 3.85
N PHE A 69 39.10 -14.64 2.63
CA PHE A 69 38.50 -13.89 1.53
C PHE A 69 36.98 -13.85 1.63
N TYR A 70 36.38 -12.69 1.32
CA TYR A 70 34.95 -12.51 1.20
C TYR A 70 34.57 -12.10 -0.23
N PHE A 71 33.30 -12.22 -0.56
CA PHE A 71 32.78 -11.95 -1.89
C PHE A 71 31.52 -11.09 -1.80
N ASP A 72 31.35 -10.20 -2.76
CA ASP A 72 30.13 -9.42 -2.91
C ASP A 72 29.10 -10.24 -3.69
N GLU A 73 27.91 -10.40 -3.10
CA GLU A 73 26.79 -11.09 -3.72
C GLU A 73 25.69 -10.08 -4.09
N THR A 74 25.26 -10.08 -5.35
CA THR A 74 24.15 -9.24 -5.83
C THR A 74 23.10 -10.11 -6.51
N ILE A 75 21.85 -10.03 -6.05
CA ILE A 75 20.72 -10.76 -6.65
C ILE A 75 19.85 -9.80 -7.45
N PHE A 76 19.52 -10.22 -8.66
CA PHE A 76 18.66 -9.52 -9.60
C PHE A 76 17.33 -10.28 -9.80
N PRO A 77 16.20 -9.56 -9.90
CA PRO A 77 16.07 -8.12 -9.69
C PRO A 77 16.34 -7.73 -8.22
N TYR A 78 16.81 -6.49 -8.01
CA TYR A 78 17.07 -5.94 -6.69
C TYR A 78 15.83 -6.03 -5.79
N TYR A 79 16.07 -6.11 -4.48
CA TYR A 79 15.03 -6.35 -3.49
C TYR A 79 15.27 -5.53 -2.22
N LEU A 80 14.23 -5.44 -1.40
CA LEU A 80 14.33 -4.86 -0.06
C LEU A 80 14.72 -5.97 0.92
N ASP A 81 15.82 -5.80 1.63
CA ASP A 81 16.31 -6.78 2.61
C ASP A 81 15.33 -7.01 3.76
N ARG A 82 14.54 -5.98 4.09
CA ARG A 82 13.50 -6.01 5.12
C ARG A 82 12.33 -5.12 4.71
N GLY A 83 11.21 -5.30 5.40
CA GLY A 83 9.97 -4.57 5.09
C GLY A 83 9.36 -5.03 3.77
N ASP A 84 8.10 -4.63 3.58
CA ASP A 84 7.33 -4.99 2.39
C ASP A 84 6.97 -3.74 1.58
N GLU A 85 6.90 -3.95 0.27
CA GLU A 85 6.20 -3.01 -0.61
C GLU A 85 4.72 -2.94 -0.21
N MET A 86 4.12 -1.79 -0.47
CA MET A 86 2.71 -1.57 -0.20
C MET A 86 1.83 -2.59 -0.94
N LYS A 87 1.07 -3.37 -0.15
CA LYS A 87 0.00 -4.22 -0.67
C LYS A 87 -1.12 -3.34 -1.23
N TYR A 88 -1.81 -3.85 -2.26
CA TYR A 88 -2.94 -3.16 -2.90
C TYR A 88 -2.61 -1.77 -3.47
N SER A 89 -1.35 -1.54 -3.87
CA SER A 89 -0.89 -0.28 -4.48
C SER A 89 -1.62 0.12 -5.78
N HIS A 90 -2.44 -0.77 -6.35
CA HIS A 90 -3.32 -0.45 -7.46
C HIS A 90 -4.47 0.50 -7.09
N HIS A 91 -4.80 0.63 -5.80
CA HIS A 91 -5.79 1.57 -5.31
C HIS A 91 -5.26 3.00 -5.12
N LEU A 92 -3.94 3.20 -5.20
CA LEU A 92 -3.32 4.53 -5.13
C LEU A 92 -3.69 5.36 -6.36
N PRO A 93 -3.88 6.68 -6.20
CA PRO A 93 -3.95 7.61 -7.33
C PRO A 93 -2.71 7.50 -8.23
N ASP A 94 -2.89 7.63 -9.54
CA ASP A 94 -1.82 7.35 -10.52
C ASP A 94 -0.54 8.16 -10.28
N SER A 95 -0.67 9.46 -9.99
CA SER A 95 0.49 10.31 -9.72
C SER A 95 1.28 9.86 -8.49
N ILE A 96 0.60 9.39 -7.43
CA ILE A 96 1.22 8.88 -6.21
C ILE A 96 1.83 7.49 -6.47
N LYS A 97 1.13 6.66 -7.24
CA LYS A 97 1.58 5.30 -7.59
C LYS A 97 2.86 5.31 -8.40
N ILE A 98 3.01 6.24 -9.34
CA ILE A 98 4.23 6.40 -10.15
C ILE A 98 5.41 6.73 -9.25
N ILE A 99 5.33 7.82 -8.48
CA ILE A 99 6.44 8.24 -7.62
C ILE A 99 6.76 7.22 -6.52
N TYR A 100 5.74 6.51 -6.02
CA TYR A 100 5.94 5.40 -5.08
C TYR A 100 6.81 4.29 -5.70
N LYS A 101 6.48 3.84 -6.91
CA LYS A 101 7.23 2.79 -7.61
C LYS A 101 8.67 3.22 -7.92
N GLU A 102 8.88 4.46 -8.32
CA GLU A 102 10.22 5.01 -8.55
C GLU A 102 11.02 5.04 -7.25
N THR A 103 10.41 5.49 -6.14
CA THR A 103 11.03 5.53 -4.82
C THR A 103 11.44 4.13 -4.34
N ILE A 104 10.56 3.13 -4.50
CA ILE A 104 10.87 1.73 -4.16
C ILE A 104 12.00 1.20 -5.04
N SER A 105 12.01 1.53 -6.32
CA SER A 105 13.06 1.08 -7.25
C SER A 105 14.42 1.68 -6.88
N ALA A 106 14.45 2.97 -6.54
CA ALA A 106 15.64 3.63 -6.02
C ALA A 106 16.12 2.98 -4.71
N PHE A 107 15.19 2.61 -3.82
CA PHE A 107 15.57 2.02 -2.55
C PHE A 107 16.14 0.60 -2.71
N LYS A 108 15.52 -0.21 -3.58
CA LYS A 108 16.04 -1.55 -3.93
C LYS A 108 17.45 -1.47 -4.53
N ALA A 109 17.74 -0.42 -5.28
CA ALA A 109 19.06 -0.17 -5.87
C ALA A 109 20.02 0.59 -4.93
N ASP A 110 19.75 0.61 -3.62
CA ASP A 110 20.53 1.31 -2.58
C ASP A 110 20.83 2.80 -2.89
N SER A 111 19.99 3.44 -3.70
CA SER A 111 20.09 4.86 -4.04
C SER A 111 19.44 5.71 -2.94
N TYR A 112 20.11 5.82 -1.78
CA TYR A 112 19.53 6.35 -0.54
C TYR A 112 19.13 7.83 -0.60
N ILE A 113 19.92 8.66 -1.28
CA ILE A 113 19.60 10.09 -1.45
C ILE A 113 18.32 10.25 -2.29
N LEU A 114 18.22 9.51 -3.40
CA LEU A 114 17.03 9.51 -4.25
C LEU A 114 15.82 8.90 -3.53
N THR A 115 16.04 7.89 -2.69
CA THR A 115 14.98 7.31 -1.86
C THR A 115 14.40 8.35 -0.91
N ALA A 116 15.25 9.09 -0.19
CA ALA A 116 14.83 10.19 0.68
C ALA A 116 14.04 11.27 -0.08
N GLY A 117 14.54 11.67 -1.25
CA GLY A 117 13.84 12.60 -2.14
C GLY A 117 12.49 12.07 -2.61
N GLY A 118 12.42 10.80 -2.99
CA GLY A 118 11.20 10.11 -3.40
C GLY A 118 10.16 10.03 -2.29
N LEU A 119 10.57 9.70 -1.06
CA LEU A 119 9.69 9.69 0.12
C LEU A 119 9.07 11.08 0.38
N ARG A 120 9.86 12.14 0.24
CA ARG A 120 9.36 13.53 0.30
C ARG A 120 8.40 13.83 -0.86
N ALA A 121 8.76 13.44 -2.08
CA ALA A 121 7.93 13.63 -3.26
C ALA A 121 6.57 12.90 -3.16
N ILE A 122 6.51 11.74 -2.51
CA ILE A 122 5.24 11.04 -2.22
C ILE A 122 4.32 11.91 -1.34
N ILE A 123 4.86 12.59 -0.32
CA ILE A 123 4.07 13.51 0.53
C ILE A 123 3.57 14.68 -0.31
N GLU A 124 4.43 15.23 -1.16
CA GLU A 124 4.06 16.33 -2.06
C GLU A 124 2.97 15.92 -3.06
N ALA A 125 3.07 14.73 -3.65
CA ALA A 125 2.08 14.15 -4.54
C ALA A 125 0.75 13.90 -3.80
N THR A 126 0.80 13.41 -2.56
CA THR A 126 -0.37 13.22 -1.69
C THR A 126 -1.09 14.55 -1.44
N CYS A 127 -0.33 15.58 -1.06
CA CYS A 127 -0.88 16.92 -0.84
C CYS A 127 -1.46 17.51 -2.13
N ASN A 128 -0.85 17.26 -3.29
CA ASN A 128 -1.36 17.70 -4.60
C ASN A 128 -2.68 17.01 -4.94
N HIS A 129 -2.76 15.69 -4.75
CA HIS A 129 -3.96 14.91 -5.00
C HIS A 129 -5.13 15.39 -4.13
N LEU A 130 -4.87 15.67 -2.85
CA LEU A 130 -5.86 16.22 -1.91
C LEU A 130 -6.12 17.74 -2.11
N LYS A 131 -5.58 18.33 -3.18
CA LYS A 131 -5.73 19.76 -3.53
C LYS A 131 -5.32 20.71 -2.39
N ILE A 132 -4.30 20.34 -1.62
CA ILE A 132 -3.72 21.15 -0.54
C ILE A 132 -2.62 22.04 -1.12
N LYS A 133 -2.98 23.30 -1.39
CA LYS A 133 -2.08 24.35 -1.89
C LYS A 133 -1.64 25.27 -0.75
N LYS A 134 -0.35 25.27 -0.45
CA LYS A 134 0.34 26.20 0.46
C LYS A 134 1.78 26.41 -0.02
N ASP A 135 2.41 27.47 0.47
CA ASP A 135 3.71 27.96 0.00
C ASP A 135 4.85 26.94 0.13
N ASN A 136 4.82 26.09 1.15
CA ASN A 136 5.86 25.10 1.39
C ASN A 136 5.29 23.79 1.96
N LEU A 137 6.10 22.73 1.93
CA LEU A 137 5.68 21.40 2.37
C LEU A 137 5.31 21.35 3.86
N GLU A 138 5.94 22.16 4.70
CA GLU A 138 5.60 22.27 6.13
C GLU A 138 4.14 22.66 6.34
N LYS A 139 3.73 23.79 5.75
CA LYS A 139 2.36 24.30 5.82
C LYS A 139 1.36 23.31 5.21
N ARG A 140 1.77 22.53 4.20
CA ARG A 140 0.91 21.50 3.57
C ARG A 140 0.68 20.33 4.52
N ILE A 141 1.72 19.85 5.21
CA ILE A 141 1.61 18.80 6.22
C ILE A 141 0.72 19.27 7.39
N ASP A 142 0.93 20.49 7.89
CA ASP A 142 0.06 21.04 8.95
C ASP A 142 -1.41 21.13 8.51
N THR A 143 -1.64 21.41 7.22
CA THR A 143 -3.00 21.47 6.66
C THR A 143 -3.62 20.08 6.54
N LEU A 144 -2.83 19.02 6.27
CA LEU A 144 -3.32 17.64 6.31
C LEU A 144 -3.87 17.29 7.70
N TYR A 145 -3.12 17.65 8.75
CA TYR A 145 -3.57 17.49 10.13
C TYR A 145 -4.84 18.29 10.42
N LYS A 146 -4.85 19.60 10.11
CA LYS A 146 -6.01 20.48 10.37
C LYS A 146 -7.29 20.02 9.65
N LYS A 147 -7.16 19.35 8.52
CA LYS A 147 -8.30 18.77 7.77
C LYS A 147 -8.69 17.36 8.21
N GLY A 148 -8.02 16.79 9.22
CA GLY A 148 -8.31 15.46 9.74
C GLY A 148 -7.78 14.31 8.87
N HIS A 149 -6.98 14.59 7.85
CA HIS A 149 -6.31 13.54 7.06
C HIS A 149 -5.18 12.86 7.82
N LEU A 150 -4.66 13.52 8.85
CA LEU A 150 -3.63 13.00 9.74
C LEU A 150 -4.02 13.27 11.18
N THR A 151 -3.63 12.36 12.07
CA THR A 151 -3.49 12.66 13.50
C THR A 151 -2.28 13.56 13.75
N LEU A 152 -2.24 14.20 14.93
CA LEU A 152 -1.08 15.00 15.34
C LEU A 152 0.22 14.16 15.35
N SER A 153 0.11 12.90 15.75
CA SER A 153 1.25 11.98 15.80
C SER A 153 1.80 11.67 14.42
N GLU A 154 0.91 11.45 13.43
CA GLU A 154 1.29 11.20 12.04
C GLU A 154 1.90 12.45 11.43
N SER A 155 1.34 13.63 11.67
CA SER A 155 1.90 14.90 11.19
C SER A 155 3.36 15.07 11.61
N LYS A 156 3.68 14.80 12.88
CA LYS A 156 5.06 14.85 13.40
C LYS A 156 5.98 13.87 12.68
N ARG A 157 5.52 12.62 12.46
CA ARG A 157 6.29 11.61 11.72
C ARG A 157 6.52 11.99 10.26
N VAL A 158 5.53 12.58 9.61
CA VAL A 158 5.63 13.07 8.23
C VAL A 158 6.61 14.24 8.11
N HIS A 159 6.71 15.11 9.13
CA HIS A 159 7.77 16.13 9.17
C HIS A 159 9.18 15.53 9.24
N SER A 160 9.38 14.38 9.92
CA SER A 160 10.67 13.70 9.91
C SER A 160 11.12 13.32 8.50
N ILE A 161 10.18 12.91 7.64
CA ILE A 161 10.45 12.61 6.23
C ILE A 161 10.83 13.89 5.47
N ARG A 162 10.10 14.99 5.72
CA ARG A 162 10.44 16.31 5.14
C ARG A 162 11.87 16.71 5.49
N PHE A 163 12.25 16.65 6.77
CA PHE A 163 13.59 17.03 7.21
C PHE A 163 14.66 16.17 6.54
N LEU A 164 14.53 14.84 6.63
CA LEU A 164 15.51 13.93 6.03
C LEU A 164 15.60 14.08 4.50
N GLY A 165 14.47 14.31 3.82
CA GLY A 165 14.45 14.57 2.37
C GLY A 165 15.05 15.92 2.00
N ASN A 166 14.93 16.94 2.86
CA ASN A 166 15.60 18.22 2.65
C ASN A 166 17.12 18.04 2.76
N ASP A 167 17.59 17.45 3.84
CA ASP A 167 19.02 17.25 4.12
C ASP A 167 19.66 16.39 3.01
N ALA A 168 18.98 15.32 2.59
CA ALA A 168 19.46 14.45 1.53
C ALA A 168 19.60 15.16 0.17
N LEU A 169 18.61 15.97 -0.23
CA LEU A 169 18.62 16.59 -1.56
C LEU A 169 19.38 17.92 -1.62
N HIS A 170 19.33 18.72 -0.56
CA HIS A 170 19.97 20.04 -0.54
C HIS A 170 21.41 19.97 -0.01
N GLU A 171 21.68 19.10 0.97
CA GLU A 171 23.00 18.98 1.58
C GLU A 171 23.77 17.76 1.09
N ILE A 172 23.14 16.91 0.25
CA ILE A 172 23.72 15.64 -0.24
C ILE A 172 24.10 14.73 0.95
N ALA A 173 23.39 14.88 2.07
CA ALA A 173 23.63 14.08 3.26
C ALA A 173 23.08 12.66 3.05
N MET A 174 23.97 11.67 2.99
CA MET A 174 23.58 10.28 2.79
C MET A 174 22.76 9.75 3.99
N PRO A 175 21.48 9.38 3.80
CA PRO A 175 20.68 8.81 4.86
C PRO A 175 21.15 7.40 5.23
N LYS A 176 21.01 7.03 6.51
CA LYS A 176 21.19 5.63 6.93
C LYS A 176 20.06 4.76 6.37
N LYS A 177 20.40 3.58 5.87
CA LYS A 177 19.46 2.59 5.32
C LYS A 177 18.34 2.28 6.32
N GLU A 178 18.66 2.16 7.61
CA GLU A 178 17.71 1.93 8.71
C GLU A 178 16.64 3.01 8.80
N HIS A 179 17.04 4.27 8.67
CA HIS A 179 16.11 5.39 8.75
C HIS A 179 15.15 5.36 7.55
N LEU A 180 15.65 5.06 6.35
CA LEU A 180 14.81 4.96 5.16
C LEU A 180 13.75 3.86 5.27
N TYR A 181 14.06 2.73 5.89
CA TYR A 181 13.06 1.69 6.16
C TYR A 181 11.94 2.17 7.09
N LEU A 182 12.30 2.85 8.18
CA LEU A 182 11.31 3.41 9.11
C LEU A 182 10.43 4.47 8.43
N LEU A 183 11.02 5.33 7.60
CA LEU A 183 10.29 6.35 6.87
C LEU A 183 9.39 5.77 5.77
N LEU A 184 9.83 4.72 5.09
CA LEU A 184 9.01 3.99 4.13
C LEU A 184 7.79 3.36 4.82
N GLU A 185 7.94 2.80 6.02
CA GLU A 185 6.83 2.27 6.80
C GLU A 185 5.81 3.37 7.13
N ILE A 186 6.27 4.54 7.55
CA ILE A 186 5.41 5.71 7.82
C ILE A 186 4.64 6.13 6.56
N ILE A 187 5.31 6.20 5.40
CA ILE A 187 4.65 6.49 4.10
C ILE A 187 3.64 5.39 3.75
N ASN A 188 3.99 4.13 3.96
CA ASN A 188 3.11 3.02 3.65
C ASN A 188 1.83 3.10 4.49
N HIS A 189 1.94 3.39 5.78
CA HIS A 189 0.80 3.54 6.67
C HIS A 189 -0.06 4.75 6.27
N LEU A 190 0.58 5.89 5.98
CA LEU A 190 -0.10 7.10 5.51
C LEU A 190 -0.95 6.83 4.26
N LEU A 191 -0.33 6.29 3.22
CA LEU A 191 -1.01 6.04 1.95
C LEU A 191 -2.08 4.95 2.08
N ALA A 192 -1.84 3.92 2.91
CA ALA A 192 -2.83 2.89 3.16
C ALA A 192 -4.09 3.47 3.82
N ASN A 193 -3.92 4.29 4.87
CA ASN A 193 -5.01 4.96 5.56
C ASN A 193 -5.80 5.88 4.63
N LEU A 194 -5.12 6.65 3.77
CA LEU A 194 -5.78 7.64 2.92
C LEU A 194 -6.49 7.08 1.69
N PHE A 195 -5.99 5.98 1.11
CA PHE A 195 -6.41 5.58 -0.24
C PHE A 195 -6.78 4.10 -0.40
N ILE A 196 -6.43 3.26 0.57
CA ILE A 196 -6.50 1.80 0.42
C ILE A 196 -7.48 1.17 1.41
N ASN A 197 -7.35 1.47 2.71
CA ASN A 197 -8.07 0.75 3.77
C ASN A 197 -9.58 0.79 3.56
N ASP A 198 -10.15 1.97 3.29
CA ASP A 198 -11.59 2.12 3.04
C ASP A 198 -12.06 1.29 1.85
N LYS A 199 -11.26 1.20 0.78
CA LYS A 199 -11.59 0.40 -0.41
C LYS A 199 -11.52 -1.10 -0.14
N ILE A 200 -10.56 -1.56 0.65
CA ILE A 200 -10.44 -2.98 1.00
C ILE A 200 -11.57 -3.42 1.93
N ILE A 201 -11.95 -2.55 2.88
CA ILE A 201 -12.97 -2.82 3.89
C ILE A 201 -14.38 -2.74 3.30
N LYS A 202 -14.60 -1.83 2.34
CA LYS A 202 -15.90 -1.63 1.70
C LYS A 202 -16.43 -2.95 1.15
N GLY A 203 -17.64 -3.32 1.59
CA GLY A 203 -18.31 -4.56 1.19
C GLY A 203 -17.81 -5.85 1.87
N LYS A 204 -16.75 -5.81 2.69
CA LYS A 204 -16.21 -7.00 3.40
C LYS A 204 -16.45 -6.97 4.90
N VAL A 205 -16.53 -5.78 5.49
CA VAL A 205 -16.78 -5.60 6.92
C VAL A 205 -17.87 -4.56 7.11
N ASP A 206 -18.72 -4.80 8.10
CA ASP A 206 -19.70 -3.83 8.60
C ASP A 206 -18.99 -2.55 9.06
N THR A 207 -19.22 -1.44 8.35
CA THR A 207 -18.78 -0.08 8.74
C THR A 207 -19.97 0.81 9.10
N ILE A 208 -19.69 1.96 9.70
CA ILE A 208 -20.73 2.98 9.93
C ILE A 208 -21.20 3.49 8.57
N ILE A 209 -22.52 3.56 8.39
CA ILE A 209 -23.20 4.12 7.23
C ILE A 209 -23.65 5.53 7.60
N ASP A 210 -22.93 6.50 7.07
CA ASP A 210 -23.14 7.94 7.27
C ASP A 210 -23.39 8.70 5.95
N THR A 211 -23.45 7.97 4.83
CA THR A 211 -23.86 8.47 3.49
C THR A 211 -25.13 7.78 3.00
N TYR A 212 -25.92 8.50 2.20
CA TYR A 212 -27.16 7.95 1.66
C TYR A 212 -26.91 6.90 0.58
N GLU A 213 -25.81 7.03 -0.17
CA GLU A 213 -25.39 6.05 -1.17
C GLU A 213 -25.10 4.69 -0.53
N ASP A 214 -24.32 4.66 0.55
CA ASP A 214 -24.02 3.41 1.27
C ASP A 214 -25.26 2.85 1.98
N PHE A 215 -26.19 3.72 2.41
CA PHE A 215 -27.49 3.31 2.92
C PHE A 215 -28.33 2.57 1.87
N ILE A 216 -28.38 3.06 0.63
CA ILE A 216 -29.07 2.36 -0.47
C ILE A 216 -28.40 1.03 -0.81
N VAL A 217 -27.07 0.96 -0.78
CA VAL A 217 -26.34 -0.30 -0.96
C VAL A 217 -26.73 -1.32 0.12
N LEU A 218 -26.83 -0.89 1.38
CA LEU A 218 -27.32 -1.75 2.46
C LEU A 218 -28.73 -2.28 2.16
N ILE A 219 -29.67 -1.40 1.79
CA ILE A 219 -31.05 -1.80 1.47
C ILE A 219 -31.06 -2.83 0.34
N LYS A 220 -30.30 -2.60 -0.74
CA LYS A 220 -30.19 -3.56 -1.85
C LYS A 220 -29.70 -4.93 -1.38
N ASN A 221 -28.70 -4.96 -0.51
CA ASN A 221 -28.12 -6.20 0.00
C ASN A 221 -29.04 -6.94 0.99
N LEU A 222 -29.95 -6.24 1.67
CA LEU A 222 -30.95 -6.82 2.56
C LEU A 222 -32.13 -7.46 1.81
N ILE A 223 -32.40 -7.01 0.58
CA ILE A 223 -33.50 -7.53 -0.22
C ILE A 223 -33.14 -8.91 -0.78
N SER A 224 -33.81 -9.94 -0.28
CA SER A 224 -33.72 -11.31 -0.79
C SER A 224 -34.98 -11.69 -1.57
N LYS A 225 -34.93 -12.83 -2.28
CA LYS A 225 -36.09 -13.37 -3.03
C LYS A 225 -37.33 -13.56 -2.14
N GLU A 226 -37.14 -13.86 -0.85
CA GLU A 226 -38.22 -14.09 0.11
C GLU A 226 -38.94 -12.82 0.57
N LEU A 227 -38.35 -11.65 0.29
CA LEU A 227 -38.92 -10.35 0.63
C LEU A 227 -39.74 -9.76 -0.52
N VAL A 228 -39.64 -10.32 -1.73
CA VAL A 228 -40.38 -9.85 -2.90
C VAL A 228 -41.89 -9.94 -2.64
N SER A 229 -42.62 -8.89 -3.01
CA SER A 229 -44.05 -8.68 -2.76
C SER A 229 -44.47 -8.48 -1.29
N LYS A 230 -43.54 -8.50 -0.33
CA LYS A 230 -43.84 -8.13 1.07
C LYS A 230 -43.86 -6.61 1.23
N GLU A 231 -44.65 -6.17 2.19
CA GLU A 231 -44.72 -4.78 2.66
C GLU A 231 -44.15 -4.73 4.08
N LEU A 232 -43.11 -3.92 4.27
CA LEU A 232 -42.35 -3.85 5.51
C LEU A 232 -42.18 -2.40 5.95
N LYS A 233 -42.14 -2.14 7.26
CA LYS A 233 -41.63 -0.86 7.75
C LYS A 233 -40.11 -0.83 7.57
N LEU A 234 -39.54 0.37 7.54
CA LEU A 234 -38.09 0.51 7.42
C LEU A 234 -37.33 -0.24 8.54
N ASP A 235 -37.84 -0.21 9.76
CA ASP A 235 -37.24 -0.90 10.90
C ASP A 235 -37.23 -2.43 10.72
N ASP A 236 -38.28 -3.00 10.14
CA ASP A 236 -38.37 -4.43 9.87
C ASP A 236 -37.46 -4.84 8.70
N LEU A 237 -37.34 -3.97 7.69
CA LEU A 237 -36.44 -4.16 6.56
C LEU A 237 -34.96 -4.12 6.99
N LEU A 238 -34.60 -3.17 7.86
CA LEU A 238 -33.23 -2.99 8.36
C LEU A 238 -32.84 -4.04 9.41
N GLY A 239 -33.77 -4.47 10.25
CA GLY A 239 -33.54 -5.43 11.32
C GLY A 239 -32.31 -5.09 12.17
N LYS A 240 -31.38 -6.05 12.31
CA LYS A 240 -30.12 -5.86 13.08
C LYS A 240 -29.16 -4.87 12.42
N SER A 241 -29.23 -4.69 11.11
CA SER A 241 -28.34 -3.80 10.34
C SER A 241 -28.61 -2.32 10.61
N LYS A 242 -29.74 -1.99 11.27
CA LYS A 242 -30.00 -0.64 11.79
C LYS A 242 -28.87 -0.10 12.68
N ARG A 243 -28.13 -0.99 13.37
CA ARG A 243 -26.96 -0.63 14.20
C ARG A 243 -25.79 -0.02 13.42
N LEU A 244 -25.74 -0.25 12.11
CA LEU A 244 -24.67 0.23 11.24
C LEU A 244 -24.88 1.67 10.81
N ILE A 245 -26.12 2.18 10.88
CA ILE A 245 -26.46 3.52 10.42
C ILE A 245 -26.14 4.54 11.51
N ASP A 246 -25.51 5.65 11.15
CA ASP A 246 -25.33 6.77 12.06
C ASP A 246 -26.70 7.24 12.59
N LYS A 247 -26.86 7.23 13.91
CA LYS A 247 -28.10 7.59 14.59
C LYS A 247 -28.56 9.02 14.26
N SER A 248 -27.64 9.92 13.99
CA SER A 248 -27.95 11.31 13.62
C SER A 248 -28.50 11.42 12.19
N LYS A 249 -28.22 10.44 11.33
CA LYS A 249 -28.56 10.42 9.90
C LYS A 249 -29.78 9.59 9.56
N ILE A 250 -30.18 8.65 10.42
CA ILE A 250 -31.27 7.70 10.09
C ILE A 250 -32.58 8.38 9.67
N ALA A 251 -32.99 9.45 10.35
CA ALA A 251 -34.21 10.19 10.02
C ALA A 251 -34.08 11.02 8.73
N GLU A 252 -32.86 11.45 8.40
CA GLU A 252 -32.55 12.12 7.13
C GLU A 252 -32.66 11.12 5.97
N PHE A 253 -32.02 9.95 6.10
CA PHE A 253 -32.04 8.90 5.08
C PHE A 253 -33.42 8.33 4.84
N GLU A 254 -34.21 8.12 5.89
CA GLU A 254 -35.59 7.66 5.76
C GLU A 254 -36.43 8.64 4.94
N LYS A 255 -36.31 9.95 5.19
CA LYS A 255 -37.03 10.97 4.39
C LYS A 255 -36.59 10.99 2.92
N ILE A 256 -35.30 10.84 2.66
CA ILE A 256 -34.78 10.79 1.28
C ILE A 256 -35.27 9.51 0.59
N LEU A 257 -35.29 8.38 1.29
CA LEU A 257 -35.80 7.11 0.78
C LEU A 257 -37.31 7.16 0.51
N GLU A 258 -38.10 7.74 1.42
CA GLU A 258 -39.55 7.94 1.21
C GLU A 258 -39.78 8.72 -0.09
N LYS A 259 -39.04 9.82 -0.29
CA LYS A 259 -39.12 10.63 -1.51
C LYS A 259 -38.71 9.83 -2.75
N ASP A 260 -37.54 9.20 -2.73
CA ASP A 260 -36.99 8.45 -3.86
C ASP A 260 -37.90 7.26 -4.25
N ALA A 261 -38.55 6.62 -3.27
CA ALA A 261 -39.50 5.53 -3.50
C ALA A 261 -40.80 6.03 -4.15
N VAL A 262 -41.35 7.18 -3.71
CA VAL A 262 -42.53 7.80 -4.32
C VAL A 262 -42.25 8.26 -5.76
N GLU A 263 -41.05 8.79 -6.01
CA GLU A 263 -40.60 9.21 -7.34
C GLU A 263 -40.22 8.02 -8.24
N ASN A 264 -40.32 6.77 -7.75
CA ASN A 264 -39.92 5.54 -8.44
C ASN A 264 -38.47 5.60 -8.98
N LYS A 265 -37.57 6.27 -8.25
CA LYS A 265 -36.16 6.37 -8.62
C LYS A 265 -35.45 5.02 -8.59
N TYR A 266 -35.92 4.11 -7.73
CA TYR A 266 -35.44 2.75 -7.60
C TYR A 266 -36.51 1.77 -8.07
N ASP A 267 -36.13 0.87 -8.96
CA ASP A 267 -37.02 -0.10 -9.59
C ASP A 267 -37.36 -1.32 -8.71
N PHE A 268 -36.74 -1.41 -7.53
CA PHE A 268 -36.85 -2.55 -6.61
C PHE A 268 -37.72 -2.26 -5.38
N ILE A 269 -38.08 -1.01 -5.11
CA ILE A 269 -38.79 -0.61 -3.89
C ILE A 269 -39.79 0.52 -4.20
N ASN A 270 -40.98 0.49 -3.60
CA ASN A 270 -41.98 1.55 -3.70
C ASN A 270 -42.63 1.80 -2.34
N LEU A 271 -43.14 3.02 -2.11
CA LEU A 271 -43.81 3.40 -0.88
C LEU A 271 -45.33 3.21 -1.02
N THR A 272 -45.94 2.52 -0.06
CA THR A 272 -47.40 2.33 0.00
C THR A 272 -48.07 3.46 0.78
N LYS A 273 -49.41 3.55 0.69
CA LYS A 273 -50.21 4.59 1.35
C LYS A 273 -50.06 4.59 2.88
N ASP A 274 -49.76 3.43 3.47
CA ASP A 274 -49.56 3.24 4.91
C ASP A 274 -48.10 3.47 5.36
N LYS A 275 -47.28 4.09 4.52
CA LYS A 275 -45.83 4.29 4.71
C LYS A 275 -45.04 2.98 4.88
N ASN A 276 -45.51 1.88 4.29
CA ASN A 276 -44.72 0.66 4.20
C ASN A 276 -43.95 0.63 2.88
N TYR A 277 -42.79 -0.01 2.88
CA TYR A 277 -41.99 -0.24 1.69
C TYR A 277 -42.36 -1.58 1.08
N LYS A 278 -42.88 -1.55 -0.15
CA LYS A 278 -43.19 -2.73 -0.95
C LYS A 278 -41.99 -3.09 -1.81
N ILE A 279 -41.51 -4.31 -1.67
CA ILE A 279 -40.37 -4.81 -2.45
C ILE A 279 -40.89 -5.38 -3.78
N LEU A 280 -40.44 -4.81 -4.89
CA LEU A 280 -40.93 -5.15 -6.24
C LEU A 280 -40.10 -6.27 -6.89
N LYS A 281 -38.78 -6.24 -6.71
CA LYS A 281 -37.85 -7.25 -7.24
C LYS A 281 -36.57 -7.28 -6.43
N VAL A 282 -35.79 -8.33 -6.61
CA VAL A 282 -34.42 -8.38 -6.09
C VAL A 282 -33.56 -7.45 -6.94
N PRO A 283 -32.92 -6.42 -6.35
CA PRO A 283 -32.02 -5.55 -7.08
C PRO A 283 -30.78 -6.31 -7.54
N GLU A 284 -30.14 -5.84 -8.61
CA GLU A 284 -28.77 -6.26 -8.89
C GLU A 284 -27.90 -5.90 -7.70
N LEU A 285 -27.30 -6.92 -7.08
CA LEU A 285 -26.36 -6.72 -6.00
C LEU A 285 -25.23 -5.84 -6.53
N SER A 286 -24.99 -4.70 -5.88
CA SER A 286 -23.79 -3.92 -6.17
C SER A 286 -22.61 -4.71 -5.63
N PHE A 287 -22.00 -5.53 -6.48
CA PHE A 287 -20.64 -5.99 -6.26
C PHE A 287 -19.72 -4.77 -6.41
N ASN A 288 -19.72 -3.89 -5.41
CA ASN A 288 -18.54 -3.08 -5.11
C ASN A 288 -17.64 -3.93 -4.20
N TRP A 289 -17.17 -5.05 -4.76
CA TRP A 289 -15.98 -5.79 -4.35
C TRP A 289 -14.68 -5.02 -4.59
#